data_AF-A0A172ZIS4-F1
#
_entry.id   AF-A0A172ZIS4-F1
#
_cell.length_a   1.000
_cell.length_b   1.000
_cell.length_c   1.000
_cell.angle_alpha   90.00
_cell.angle_beta   90.00
_cell.angle_gamma   90.00
#
_symmetry.space_group_name_H-M   'P 1'
#
loop_
_entity.id
_entity.type
_entity.pdbx_description
1 polymer ?
#
loop_
_entity_poly.entity_id
_entity_poly.type
_entity_poly.pdbx_seq_one_letter_code
_entity_poly.pdbx_strand_id
1 'polypeptide(L)'
;MIPSIPQKERIVALDIIRGIALFGILLVNIKGYILYTEEIPPFHGINHWLEIGFDVLIEKKFFSIFSFLFGVGFYIFASRAEQRGDRPLWRFARRLIAMLLIGIVHVFFFFGSILPIYAVAGWILLPFYRARVVTLVRWLIGLVIVYEAGALAGLLLQMNRFPDHLVVFFQYLNSLSSDLLLIIIMFMAGFAAAKSGIIQHMDRYRSSLRRLSLGALVLFLPLAVGSLYAAVVYGYELEQMMLCLESIPGTVFYLASLFLVMQSVRMQRFFRPVARVGQMALTNYFTQNLLGNAMIALMGMTVISPLDSIVMALVIYSIQIVWTLVWFRYFTMGPMEKLWRWMTYGRQSPVNNKV
;
A
#
# COMPACT_ATOMS: atom_id res chain seq x y z
N MET A 1 8.01 28.07 18.94
CA MET A 1 8.81 26.93 18.42
C MET A 1 8.02 25.65 18.68
N ILE A 2 7.57 24.96 17.64
CA ILE A 2 6.93 23.64 17.80
C ILE A 2 8.06 22.65 18.08
N PRO A 3 8.01 21.86 19.17
CA PRO A 3 9.07 20.89 19.46
C PRO A 3 9.18 19.91 18.29
N SER A 4 10.41 19.71 17.81
CA SER A 4 10.71 18.71 16.80
C SER A 4 10.41 17.32 17.36
N ILE A 5 9.74 16.49 16.57
CA ILE A 5 9.31 15.16 16.98
C ILE A 5 10.55 14.27 17.17
N PRO A 6 10.74 13.60 18.32
CA PRO A 6 11.85 12.68 18.55
C PRO A 6 11.91 11.57 17.49
N GLN A 7 13.12 11.09 17.14
CA GLN A 7 13.32 10.02 16.14
C GLN A 7 12.47 8.76 16.41
N LYS A 8 12.24 8.45 17.70
CA LYS A 8 11.38 7.35 18.15
C LYS A 8 9.92 7.54 17.74
N GLU A 9 9.40 8.77 17.86
CA GLU A 9 8.03 9.12 17.47
C GLU A 9 7.84 9.11 15.93
N ARG A 10 8.89 9.44 15.16
CA ARG A 10 8.85 9.34 13.68
C ARG A 10 8.75 7.89 13.18
N ILE A 11 9.42 6.96 13.85
CA ILE A 11 9.29 5.53 13.54
C ILE A 11 7.86 5.06 13.88
N VAL A 12 7.30 5.55 14.98
CA VAL A 12 5.90 5.24 15.37
C VAL A 12 4.91 5.75 14.32
N ALA A 13 5.10 6.95 13.76
CA ALA A 13 4.24 7.47 12.69
C ALA A 13 4.23 6.55 11.45
N LEU A 14 5.39 6.06 11.01
CA LEU A 14 5.46 5.11 9.88
C LEU A 14 4.74 3.80 10.20
N ASP A 15 4.87 3.29 11.42
CA ASP A 15 4.18 2.08 11.85
C ASP A 15 2.66 2.29 11.95
N ILE A 16 2.18 3.47 12.40
CA ILE A 16 0.75 3.81 12.40
C ILE A 16 0.21 3.84 10.98
N ILE A 17 0.86 4.56 10.07
CA ILE A 17 0.41 4.65 8.68
C ILE A 17 0.42 3.26 8.03
N ARG A 18 1.40 2.40 8.36
CA ARG A 18 1.41 1.00 7.90
C ARG A 18 0.22 0.21 8.46
N GLY A 19 -0.10 0.39 9.74
CA GLY A 19 -1.27 -0.22 10.37
C GLY A 19 -2.58 0.19 9.70
N ILE A 20 -2.77 1.50 9.45
CA ILE A 20 -3.93 2.04 8.74
C ILE A 20 -4.00 1.48 7.32
N ALA A 21 -2.86 1.43 6.61
CA ALA A 21 -2.78 0.86 5.27
C ALA A 21 -3.26 -0.60 5.23
N LEU A 22 -2.85 -1.42 6.22
CA LEU A 22 -3.30 -2.81 6.35
C LEU A 22 -4.80 -2.96 6.59
N PHE A 23 -5.45 -2.00 7.26
CA PHE A 23 -6.90 -2.03 7.41
C PHE A 23 -7.62 -1.81 6.08
N GLY A 24 -7.17 -0.83 5.29
CA GLY A 24 -7.76 -0.63 3.96
C GLY A 24 -7.44 -1.76 2.98
N ILE A 25 -6.24 -2.36 3.05
CA ILE A 25 -5.92 -3.57 2.27
C ILE A 25 -6.85 -4.72 2.65
N LEU A 26 -7.15 -4.89 3.95
CA LEU A 26 -8.10 -5.91 4.40
C LEU A 26 -9.50 -5.71 3.79
N LEU A 27 -10.01 -4.47 3.74
CA LEU A 27 -11.30 -4.16 3.11
C LEU A 27 -11.33 -4.56 1.62
N VAL A 28 -10.25 -4.29 0.88
CA VAL A 28 -10.13 -4.67 -0.53
C VAL A 28 -10.00 -6.19 -0.69
N ASN A 29 -9.17 -6.84 0.14
CA ASN A 29 -8.94 -8.28 0.03
C ASN A 29 -10.16 -9.11 0.40
N ILE A 30 -11.05 -8.62 1.28
CA ILE A 30 -12.27 -9.36 1.62
C ILE A 30 -13.15 -9.56 0.40
N LYS A 31 -13.25 -8.55 -0.49
CA LYS A 31 -13.91 -8.70 -1.80
C LYS A 31 -13.22 -9.79 -2.64
N GLY A 32 -11.89 -9.85 -2.59
CA GLY A 32 -11.08 -10.83 -3.32
C GLY A 32 -11.25 -12.29 -2.89
N TYR A 33 -11.69 -12.57 -1.66
CA TYR A 33 -11.95 -13.97 -1.23
C TYR A 33 -13.15 -14.62 -1.97
N ILE A 34 -14.03 -13.80 -2.56
CA ILE A 34 -15.28 -14.24 -3.22
C ILE A 34 -14.99 -14.95 -4.57
N LEU A 35 -13.81 -14.73 -5.17
CA LEU A 35 -13.45 -15.21 -6.52
C LEU A 35 -13.37 -16.73 -6.70
N TYR A 36 -13.54 -17.52 -5.64
CA TYR A 36 -13.37 -18.97 -5.70
C TYR A 36 -14.63 -19.75 -6.06
N THR A 37 -15.83 -19.14 -6.12
CA THR A 37 -17.06 -19.96 -6.17
C THR A 37 -18.17 -19.54 -7.13
N GLU A 38 -18.51 -18.26 -7.35
CA GLU A 38 -19.70 -17.90 -8.19
C GLU A 38 -19.57 -16.51 -8.86
N GLU A 39 -20.35 -16.26 -9.94
CA GLU A 39 -20.56 -14.90 -10.48
C GLU A 39 -21.20 -14.02 -9.39
N ILE A 40 -20.57 -12.91 -9.05
CA ILE A 40 -21.08 -11.99 -8.02
C ILE A 40 -22.28 -11.24 -8.61
N PRO A 41 -23.49 -11.38 -8.03
CA PRO A 41 -24.65 -10.63 -8.49
C PRO A 41 -24.45 -9.13 -8.24
N PRO A 42 -25.03 -8.26 -9.09
CA PRO A 42 -24.95 -6.81 -8.87
C PRO A 42 -25.58 -6.46 -7.51
N PHE A 43 -24.87 -5.68 -6.71
CA PHE A 43 -25.41 -5.20 -5.44
C PHE A 43 -26.46 -4.11 -5.66
N HIS A 44 -27.41 -4.01 -4.74
CA HIS A 44 -28.46 -2.99 -4.75
C HIS A 44 -28.51 -2.21 -3.42
N GLY A 45 -29.16 -1.05 -3.45
CA GLY A 45 -29.37 -0.22 -2.26
C GLY A 45 -28.06 0.23 -1.62
N ILE A 46 -27.93 0.08 -0.30
CA ILE A 46 -26.75 0.51 0.45
C ILE A 46 -25.46 -0.20 -0.01
N ASN A 47 -25.56 -1.48 -0.39
CA ASN A 47 -24.40 -2.27 -0.79
C ASN A 47 -23.79 -1.74 -2.09
N HIS A 48 -24.60 -1.33 -3.06
CA HIS A 48 -24.12 -0.71 -4.30
C HIS A 48 -23.31 0.58 -4.03
N TRP A 49 -23.82 1.47 -3.17
CA TRP A 49 -23.11 2.70 -2.84
C TRP A 49 -21.84 2.47 -2.01
N LEU A 50 -21.86 1.45 -1.14
CA LEU A 50 -20.66 1.03 -0.40
C LEU A 50 -19.59 0.44 -1.34
N GLU A 51 -20.00 -0.32 -2.35
CA GLU A 51 -19.09 -0.85 -3.37
C GLU A 51 -18.37 0.27 -4.11
N ILE A 52 -19.13 1.20 -4.71
CA ILE A 52 -18.54 2.35 -5.42
C ILE A 52 -17.68 3.20 -4.47
N GLY A 53 -18.15 3.41 -3.23
CA GLY A 53 -17.40 4.13 -2.22
C GLY A 53 -16.06 3.47 -1.89
N PHE A 54 -16.00 2.14 -1.87
CA PHE A 54 -14.76 1.40 -1.70
C PHE A 54 -13.82 1.55 -2.89
N ASP A 55 -14.33 1.50 -4.11
CA ASP A 55 -13.50 1.54 -5.30
C ASP A 55 -12.88 2.94 -5.45
N VAL A 56 -13.72 3.98 -5.28
CA VAL A 56 -13.30 5.39 -5.36
C VAL A 56 -12.40 5.81 -4.19
N LEU A 57 -12.65 5.37 -2.95
CA LEU A 57 -11.92 5.89 -1.78
C LEU A 57 -10.82 4.96 -1.26
N ILE A 58 -10.90 3.65 -1.52
CA ILE A 58 -10.03 2.66 -0.89
C ILE A 58 -9.16 1.93 -1.91
N GLU A 59 -9.79 1.41 -2.98
CA GLU A 59 -9.10 0.62 -3.99
C GLU A 59 -7.96 1.41 -4.63
N LYS A 60 -6.83 0.76 -4.88
CA LYS A 60 -5.55 1.37 -5.30
C LYS A 60 -4.87 2.26 -4.27
N LYS A 61 -5.57 3.07 -3.48
CA LYS A 61 -4.97 4.06 -2.56
C LYS A 61 -4.25 3.37 -1.40
N PHE A 62 -4.87 2.39 -0.75
CA PHE A 62 -4.29 1.78 0.45
C PHE A 62 -3.12 0.82 0.16
N PHE A 63 -3.18 0.03 -0.93
CA PHE A 63 -2.01 -0.75 -1.34
C PHE A 63 -0.89 0.16 -1.84
N SER A 64 -1.21 1.32 -2.46
CA SER A 64 -0.21 2.30 -2.88
C SER A 64 0.48 3.00 -1.71
N ILE A 65 -0.26 3.32 -0.64
CA ILE A 65 0.32 3.79 0.64
C ILE A 65 1.28 2.73 1.19
N PHE A 66 0.86 1.47 1.23
CA PHE A 66 1.70 0.39 1.72
C PHE A 66 2.94 0.18 0.84
N SER A 67 2.80 0.32 -0.47
CA SER A 67 3.91 0.31 -1.44
C SER A 67 4.91 1.44 -1.18
N PHE A 68 4.42 2.66 -0.96
CA PHE A 68 5.26 3.79 -0.57
C PHE A 68 6.05 3.49 0.70
N LEU A 69 5.39 2.95 1.73
CA LEU A 69 6.04 2.58 2.98
C LEU A 69 7.05 1.44 2.82
N PHE A 70 6.86 0.53 1.87
CA PHE A 70 7.84 -0.49 1.50
C PHE A 70 9.12 0.16 0.95
N GLY A 71 8.99 1.13 0.04
CA GLY A 71 10.11 1.92 -0.49
C GLY A 71 10.88 2.68 0.60
N VAL A 72 10.15 3.31 1.53
CA VAL A 72 10.75 3.97 2.72
C VAL A 72 11.52 2.94 3.57
N GLY A 73 10.88 1.80 3.85
CA GLY A 73 11.46 0.71 4.63
C GLY A 73 12.70 0.10 4.01
N PHE A 74 12.77 0.03 2.67
CA PHE A 74 13.96 -0.42 1.96
C PHE A 74 15.14 0.51 2.19
N TYR A 75 14.99 1.82 1.98
CA TYR A 75 16.09 2.77 2.16
C TYR A 75 16.62 2.77 3.60
N ILE A 76 15.73 2.76 4.59
CA ILE A 76 16.11 2.72 6.01
C ILE A 76 16.84 1.41 6.33
N PHE A 77 16.42 0.28 5.75
CA PHE A 77 17.08 -1.00 5.97
C PHE A 77 18.49 -1.03 5.36
N ALA A 78 18.60 -0.63 4.09
CA ALA A 78 19.87 -0.68 3.37
C ALA A 78 20.89 0.30 3.96
N SER A 79 20.47 1.53 4.32
CA SER A 79 21.35 2.49 5.00
C SER A 79 21.86 1.98 6.35
N ARG A 80 21.02 1.29 7.15
CA ARG A 80 21.44 0.67 8.41
C ARG A 80 22.39 -0.50 8.22
N ALA A 81 22.23 -1.28 7.15
CA ALA A 81 23.17 -2.35 6.81
C ALA A 81 24.55 -1.76 6.43
N GLU A 82 24.57 -0.71 5.61
CA GLU A 82 25.81 -0.01 5.24
C GLU A 82 26.52 0.60 6.46
N GLN A 83 25.78 1.22 7.39
CA GLN A 83 26.33 1.74 8.65
C GLN A 83 26.97 0.66 9.55
N ARG A 84 26.58 -0.60 9.39
CA ARG A 84 27.16 -1.75 10.11
C ARG A 84 28.33 -2.39 9.38
N GLY A 85 28.74 -1.87 8.22
CA GLY A 85 29.76 -2.49 7.37
C GLY A 85 29.27 -3.74 6.61
N ASP A 86 27.96 -4.01 6.58
CA ASP A 86 27.37 -5.08 5.78
C ASP A 86 27.30 -4.67 4.28
N ARG A 87 27.03 -5.64 3.40
CA ARG A 87 26.76 -5.39 1.97
C ARG A 87 25.26 -5.07 1.77
N PRO A 88 24.83 -3.79 1.65
CA PRO A 88 23.42 -3.41 1.69
C PRO A 88 22.58 -4.02 0.56
N LEU A 89 23.09 -3.97 -0.67
CA LEU A 89 22.40 -4.50 -1.86
C LEU A 89 22.20 -6.02 -1.78
N TRP A 90 23.22 -6.75 -1.34
CA TRP A 90 23.15 -8.20 -1.20
C TRP A 90 22.17 -8.62 -0.11
N ARG A 91 22.20 -7.96 1.05
CA ARG A 91 21.24 -8.21 2.14
C ARG A 91 19.82 -7.91 1.69
N PHE A 92 19.62 -6.87 0.88
CA PHE A 92 18.31 -6.56 0.35
C PHE A 92 17.83 -7.57 -0.69
N ALA A 93 18.68 -7.98 -1.64
CA ALA A 93 18.33 -9.02 -2.61
C ALA A 93 17.88 -10.31 -1.90
N ARG A 94 18.60 -10.74 -0.85
CA ARG A 94 18.18 -11.87 0.00
C ARG A 94 16.82 -11.65 0.68
N ARG A 95 16.54 -10.41 1.11
CA ARG A 95 15.26 -10.04 1.73
C ARG A 95 14.10 -10.14 0.73
N LEU A 96 14.32 -9.75 -0.53
CA LEU A 96 13.34 -9.91 -1.61
C LEU A 96 13.11 -11.39 -1.94
N ILE A 97 14.18 -12.18 -2.06
CA ILE A 97 14.07 -13.64 -2.28
C ILE A 97 13.28 -14.30 -1.14
N ALA A 98 13.58 -13.95 0.12
CA ALA A 98 12.84 -14.46 1.25
C ALA A 98 11.35 -14.08 1.22
N MET A 99 11.05 -12.83 0.83
CA MET A 99 9.67 -12.38 0.64
C MET A 99 8.97 -13.13 -0.50
N LEU A 100 9.66 -13.39 -1.61
CA LEU A 100 9.13 -14.17 -2.73
C LEU A 100 8.78 -15.58 -2.30
N LEU A 101 9.68 -16.27 -1.58
CA LEU A 101 9.44 -17.63 -1.10
C LEU A 101 8.26 -17.70 -0.13
N ILE A 102 8.19 -16.77 0.84
CA ILE A 102 7.03 -16.66 1.75
C ILE A 102 5.76 -16.36 0.95
N GLY A 103 5.85 -15.48 -0.04
CA GLY A 103 4.74 -15.10 -0.90
C GLY A 103 4.19 -16.25 -1.74
N ILE A 104 5.06 -17.09 -2.31
CA ILE A 104 4.69 -18.30 -3.06
C ILE A 104 3.91 -19.26 -2.15
N VAL A 105 4.42 -19.51 -0.94
CA VAL A 105 3.69 -20.34 0.05
C VAL A 105 2.34 -19.70 0.39
N HIS A 106 2.28 -18.37 0.54
CA HIS A 106 1.06 -17.65 0.87
C HIS A 106 -0.01 -17.71 -0.24
N VAL A 107 0.37 -17.77 -1.51
CA VAL A 107 -0.58 -17.89 -2.64
C VAL A 107 -1.45 -19.14 -2.53
N PHE A 108 -0.94 -20.23 -1.94
CA PHE A 108 -1.73 -21.44 -1.70
C PHE A 108 -2.88 -21.25 -0.70
N PHE A 109 -2.81 -20.21 0.14
CA PHE A 109 -3.86 -19.87 1.11
C PHE A 109 -4.76 -18.73 0.62
N PHE A 110 -4.29 -17.90 -0.30
CA PHE A 110 -5.02 -16.75 -0.83
C PHE A 110 -4.56 -16.35 -2.23
N PHE A 111 -5.47 -16.46 -3.22
CA PHE A 111 -5.28 -15.85 -4.54
C PHE A 111 -5.26 -14.33 -4.41
N GLY A 112 -4.29 -13.65 -5.00
CA GLY A 112 -4.12 -12.19 -4.83
C GLY A 112 -3.08 -11.79 -3.77
N SER A 113 -2.21 -12.72 -3.36
CA SER A 113 -1.04 -12.40 -2.52
C SER A 113 -0.18 -11.29 -3.16
N ILE A 114 -0.04 -10.16 -2.47
CA ILE A 114 0.77 -9.02 -2.93
C ILE A 114 2.28 -9.27 -2.76
N LEU A 115 2.65 -10.26 -1.94
CA LEU A 115 4.03 -10.52 -1.54
C LEU A 115 4.96 -10.88 -2.72
N PRO A 116 4.60 -11.80 -3.65
CA PRO A 116 5.41 -12.07 -4.84
C PRO A 116 5.59 -10.83 -5.72
N ILE A 117 4.50 -10.06 -5.92
CA ILE A 117 4.51 -8.84 -6.73
C ILE A 117 5.49 -7.83 -6.14
N TYR A 118 5.45 -7.61 -4.83
CA TYR A 118 6.36 -6.72 -4.13
C TYR A 118 7.82 -7.21 -4.17
N ALA A 119 8.02 -8.52 -4.05
CA ALA A 119 9.34 -9.11 -4.12
C ALA A 119 10.00 -8.88 -5.49
N VAL A 120 9.23 -9.05 -6.59
CA VAL A 120 9.70 -8.82 -7.96
C VAL A 120 9.89 -7.32 -8.23
N ALA A 121 8.88 -6.50 -7.94
CA ALA A 121 8.95 -5.05 -8.13
C ALA A 121 10.11 -4.42 -7.34
N GLY A 122 10.40 -4.93 -6.15
CA GLY A 122 11.47 -4.41 -5.27
C GLY A 122 12.88 -4.47 -5.88
N TRP A 123 13.14 -5.36 -6.85
CA TRP A 123 14.44 -5.44 -7.52
C TRP A 123 14.79 -4.17 -8.28
N ILE A 124 13.77 -3.44 -8.78
CA ILE A 124 13.99 -2.19 -9.52
C ILE A 124 14.68 -1.13 -8.65
N LEU A 125 14.56 -1.19 -7.32
CA LEU A 125 15.13 -0.21 -6.40
C LEU A 125 16.64 -0.41 -6.17
N LEU A 126 17.18 -1.61 -6.42
CA LEU A 126 18.60 -1.95 -6.22
C LEU A 126 19.57 -0.99 -6.95
N PRO A 127 19.44 -0.75 -8.27
CA PRO A 127 20.33 0.18 -8.98
C PRO A 127 20.24 1.62 -8.44
N PHE A 128 19.09 2.02 -7.90
CA PHE A 128 18.90 3.39 -7.38
C PHE A 128 19.46 3.62 -5.98
N TYR A 129 19.92 2.57 -5.29
CA TYR A 129 20.50 2.74 -3.95
C TYR A 129 21.68 3.70 -3.93
N ARG A 130 22.56 3.62 -4.92
CA ARG A 130 23.71 4.53 -5.07
C ARG A 130 23.45 5.73 -5.99
N ALA A 131 22.32 5.77 -6.70
CA ALA A 131 21.96 6.87 -7.59
C ALA A 131 21.72 8.18 -6.80
N ARG A 132 21.79 9.33 -7.46
CA ARG A 132 21.42 10.61 -6.81
C ARG A 132 19.90 10.74 -6.68
N VAL A 133 19.42 11.51 -5.71
CA VAL A 133 17.97 11.78 -5.54
C VAL A 133 17.37 12.40 -6.81
N VAL A 134 18.11 13.24 -7.52
CA VAL A 134 17.65 13.84 -8.80
C VAL A 134 17.37 12.76 -9.85
N THR A 135 18.21 11.72 -9.93
CA THR A 135 17.99 10.59 -10.85
C THR A 135 16.69 9.87 -10.50
N LEU A 136 16.46 9.58 -9.22
CA LEU A 136 15.22 8.96 -8.74
C LEU A 136 13.99 9.79 -9.11
N VAL A 137 14.04 11.11 -8.91
CA VAL A 137 12.92 12.01 -9.22
C VAL A 137 12.64 12.06 -10.72
N ARG A 138 13.67 12.10 -11.58
CA ARG A 138 13.49 12.08 -13.04
C ARG A 138 12.79 10.80 -13.52
N TRP A 139 13.23 9.66 -13.02
CA TRP A 139 12.59 8.37 -13.32
C TRP A 139 11.16 8.32 -12.78
N LEU A 140 10.95 8.77 -11.54
CA LEU A 140 9.61 8.83 -10.95
C LEU A 140 8.65 9.67 -11.81
N ILE A 141 9.06 10.87 -12.23
CA ILE A 141 8.24 11.72 -13.11
C ILE A 141 7.94 11.00 -14.44
N GLY A 142 8.94 10.38 -15.06
CA GLY A 142 8.75 9.63 -16.31
C GLY A 142 7.75 8.48 -16.16
N LEU A 143 7.86 7.69 -15.08
CA LEU A 143 6.94 6.58 -14.83
C LEU A 143 5.52 7.06 -14.52
N VAL A 144 5.37 8.16 -13.77
CA VAL A 144 4.05 8.78 -13.52
C VAL A 144 3.42 9.23 -14.85
N ILE A 145 4.17 9.91 -15.71
CA ILE A 145 3.67 10.33 -17.03
C ILE A 145 3.22 9.13 -17.85
N VAL A 146 4.02 8.05 -17.87
CA VAL A 146 3.68 6.82 -18.60
C VAL A 146 2.40 6.18 -18.05
N TYR A 147 2.27 6.08 -16.73
CA TYR A 147 1.10 5.53 -16.07
C TYR A 147 -0.18 6.33 -16.38
N GLU A 148 -0.12 7.66 -16.20
CA GLU A 148 -1.26 8.56 -16.45
C GLU A 148 -1.63 8.63 -17.94
N ALA A 149 -0.64 8.60 -18.84
CA ALA A 149 -0.88 8.52 -20.28
C ALA A 149 -1.58 7.21 -20.67
N GLY A 150 -1.23 6.09 -20.03
CA GLY A 150 -1.93 4.83 -20.20
C GLY A 150 -3.37 4.89 -19.71
N ALA A 151 -3.61 5.46 -18.52
CA ALA A 151 -4.95 5.60 -17.98
C ALA A 151 -5.83 6.50 -18.86
N LEU A 152 -5.27 7.60 -19.37
CA LEU A 152 -5.95 8.49 -20.32
C LEU A 152 -6.23 7.80 -21.67
N ALA A 153 -5.29 7.01 -22.19
CA ALA A 153 -5.50 6.19 -23.38
C ALA A 153 -6.68 5.24 -23.22
N GLY A 154 -6.79 4.60 -22.05
CA GLY A 154 -7.92 3.76 -21.69
C GLY A 154 -9.25 4.49 -21.65
N LEU A 155 -9.26 5.68 -21.04
CA LEU A 155 -10.45 6.53 -21.02
C LEU A 155 -10.89 6.94 -22.43
N LEU A 156 -9.95 7.36 -23.27
CA LEU A 156 -10.24 7.76 -24.64
C LEU A 156 -10.83 6.62 -25.47
N LEU A 157 -10.33 5.39 -25.29
CA LEU A 157 -10.86 4.20 -25.94
C LEU A 157 -12.32 3.95 -25.62
N GLN A 158 -12.72 4.18 -24.36
CA GLN A 158 -14.10 3.97 -23.93
C GLN A 158 -15.04 5.07 -24.42
N MET A 159 -14.54 6.29 -24.57
CA MET A 159 -15.35 7.44 -24.99
C MET A 159 -15.49 7.60 -26.50
N ASN A 160 -14.57 7.04 -27.30
CA ASN A 160 -14.49 7.29 -28.73
C ASN A 160 -14.45 6.01 -29.55
N ARG A 161 -15.02 6.08 -30.76
CA ARG A 161 -14.84 5.03 -31.76
C ARG A 161 -13.61 5.36 -32.60
N PHE A 162 -12.53 4.59 -32.37
CA PHE A 162 -11.32 4.67 -33.17
C PHE A 162 -11.33 3.64 -34.32
N PRO A 163 -10.62 3.88 -35.43
CA PRO A 163 -10.28 2.85 -36.41
C PRO A 163 -9.53 1.67 -35.76
N ASP A 164 -9.72 0.45 -36.28
CA ASP A 164 -9.22 -0.80 -35.68
C ASP A 164 -7.73 -0.78 -35.32
N HIS A 165 -6.89 -0.22 -36.19
CA HIS A 165 -5.44 -0.15 -35.97
C HIS A 165 -5.06 0.78 -34.79
N LEU A 166 -5.85 1.83 -34.53
CA LEU A 166 -5.64 2.72 -33.39
C LEU A 166 -6.18 2.10 -32.09
N VAL A 167 -7.25 1.29 -32.15
CA VAL A 167 -7.78 0.58 -30.97
C VAL A 167 -6.69 -0.27 -30.33
N VAL A 168 -5.99 -1.08 -31.13
CA VAL A 168 -4.89 -1.93 -30.65
C VAL A 168 -3.76 -1.10 -30.03
N PHE A 169 -3.38 0.03 -30.66
CA PHE A 169 -2.37 0.93 -30.13
C PHE A 169 -2.74 1.48 -28.75
N PHE A 170 -3.97 1.99 -28.58
CA PHE A 170 -4.41 2.51 -27.29
C PHE A 170 -4.60 1.41 -26.24
N GLN A 171 -4.93 0.18 -26.62
CA GLN A 171 -5.00 -0.96 -25.69
C GLN A 171 -3.61 -1.26 -25.10
N TYR A 172 -2.57 -1.26 -25.94
CA TYR A 172 -1.20 -1.41 -25.45
C TYR A 172 -0.78 -0.24 -24.56
N LEU A 173 -1.16 1.01 -24.89
CA LEU A 173 -0.90 2.15 -24.01
C LEU A 173 -1.65 2.02 -22.67
N ASN A 174 -2.92 1.61 -22.68
CA ASN A 174 -3.71 1.37 -21.47
C ASN A 174 -3.02 0.36 -20.55
N SER A 175 -2.45 -0.72 -21.10
CA SER A 175 -1.75 -1.73 -20.30
C SER A 175 -0.58 -1.18 -19.46
N LEU A 176 -0.03 -0.01 -19.82
CA LEU A 176 0.99 0.67 -19.02
C LEU A 176 0.43 1.16 -17.68
N SER A 177 -0.87 1.43 -17.56
CA SER A 177 -1.56 1.82 -16.32
C SER A 177 -1.83 0.67 -15.34
N SER A 178 -0.98 -0.37 -15.37
CA SER A 178 -1.08 -1.54 -14.50
C SER A 178 -0.77 -1.26 -13.03
N ASP A 179 -1.35 -2.08 -12.14
CA ASP A 179 -1.05 -2.00 -10.70
C ASP A 179 0.42 -2.26 -10.37
N LEU A 180 1.11 -3.10 -11.16
CA LEU A 180 2.55 -3.32 -11.02
C LEU A 180 3.33 -2.02 -11.24
N LEU A 181 3.00 -1.25 -12.28
CA LEU A 181 3.65 0.03 -12.52
C LEU A 181 3.35 1.03 -11.40
N LEU A 182 2.10 1.08 -10.91
CA LEU A 182 1.72 1.90 -9.76
C LEU A 182 2.51 1.54 -8.50
N ILE A 183 2.68 0.24 -8.22
CA ILE A 183 3.52 -0.25 -7.10
C ILE A 183 4.96 0.22 -7.27
N ILE A 184 5.54 0.12 -8.47
CA ILE A 184 6.90 0.59 -8.76
C ILE A 184 7.03 2.10 -8.53
N ILE A 185 6.08 2.89 -9.04
CA ILE A 185 6.01 4.35 -8.83
C ILE A 185 6.02 4.65 -7.34
N MET A 186 5.17 3.99 -6.56
CA MET A 186 5.06 4.22 -5.12
C MET A 186 6.28 3.75 -4.34
N PHE A 187 6.86 2.61 -4.71
CA PHE A 187 8.15 2.14 -4.18
C PHE A 187 9.25 3.17 -4.40
N MET A 188 9.37 3.70 -5.61
CA MET A 188 10.37 4.73 -5.96
C MET A 188 10.10 6.04 -5.23
N ALA A 189 8.84 6.48 -5.12
CA ALA A 189 8.45 7.68 -4.39
C ALA A 189 8.82 7.56 -2.90
N GLY A 190 8.50 6.43 -2.26
CA GLY A 190 8.86 6.15 -0.88
C GLY A 190 10.37 6.11 -0.65
N PHE A 191 11.08 5.46 -1.57
CA PHE A 191 12.54 5.39 -1.54
C PHE A 191 13.18 6.78 -1.67
N ALA A 192 12.71 7.60 -2.61
CA ALA A 192 13.19 8.97 -2.80
C ALA A 192 12.88 9.88 -1.60
N ALA A 193 11.69 9.74 -0.99
CA ALA A 193 11.30 10.49 0.21
C ALA A 193 12.18 10.16 1.41
N ALA A 194 12.50 8.88 1.62
CA ALA A 194 13.39 8.45 2.70
C ALA A 194 14.86 8.87 2.45
N LYS A 195 15.31 8.80 1.19
CA LYS A 195 16.68 9.15 0.79
C LYS A 195 16.97 10.65 0.79
N SER A 196 15.97 11.47 0.54
CA SER A 196 16.07 12.93 0.62
C SER A 196 16.05 13.48 2.04
N GLY A 197 15.83 12.63 3.06
CA GLY A 197 15.76 13.07 4.45
C GLY A 197 14.40 13.64 4.86
N ILE A 198 13.41 13.68 3.98
CA ILE A 198 12.09 14.30 4.25
C ILE A 198 11.38 13.58 5.40
N ILE A 199 11.41 12.24 5.40
CA ILE A 199 10.80 11.40 6.45
C ILE A 199 11.49 11.62 7.80
N GLN A 200 12.79 11.90 7.79
CA GLN A 200 13.58 12.18 8.98
C GLN A 200 13.41 13.61 9.47
N HIS A 201 12.97 14.57 8.64
CA HIS A 201 12.87 15.98 8.99
C HIS A 201 11.47 16.56 8.74
N MET A 202 10.42 15.76 8.97
CA MET A 202 9.04 16.10 8.61
C MET A 202 8.52 17.42 9.20
N ASP A 203 8.99 17.80 10.40
CA ASP A 203 8.59 19.06 11.07
C ASP A 203 8.98 20.29 10.23
N ARG A 204 10.11 20.22 9.53
CA ARG A 204 10.61 21.28 8.64
C ARG A 204 9.75 21.42 7.39
N TYR A 205 9.14 20.32 6.94
CA TYR A 205 8.38 20.26 5.69
C TYR A 205 6.87 20.38 5.89
N ARG A 206 6.38 20.74 7.09
CA ARG A 206 4.94 20.84 7.39
C ARG A 206 4.17 21.72 6.40
N SER A 207 4.67 22.91 6.09
CA SER A 207 4.01 23.84 5.14
C SER A 207 4.00 23.29 3.72
N SER A 208 5.08 22.63 3.30
CA SER A 208 5.16 21.96 2.00
C SER A 208 4.24 20.75 1.92
N LEU A 209 4.14 19.94 2.97
CA LEU A 209 3.18 18.82 3.04
C LEU A 209 1.74 19.30 3.01
N ARG A 210 1.42 20.42 3.66
CA ARG A 210 0.08 21.04 3.58
C ARG A 210 -0.25 21.51 2.17
N ARG A 211 0.69 22.19 1.50
CA ARG A 211 0.52 22.61 0.10
C ARG A 211 0.38 21.41 -0.84
N LEU A 212 1.19 20.37 -0.63
CA LEU A 212 1.10 19.12 -1.39
C LEU A 212 -0.26 18.43 -1.18
N SER A 213 -0.74 18.33 0.07
CA SER A 213 -2.04 17.77 0.40
C SER A 213 -3.18 18.57 -0.27
N LEU A 214 -3.16 19.89 -0.19
CA LEU A 214 -4.19 20.73 -0.83
C LEU A 214 -4.14 20.64 -2.36
N GLY A 215 -2.96 20.67 -2.97
CA GLY A 215 -2.81 20.51 -4.41
C GLY A 215 -3.27 19.13 -4.89
N ALA A 216 -2.91 18.08 -4.15
CA ALA A 216 -3.36 16.72 -4.44
C ALA A 216 -4.88 16.56 -4.26
N LEU A 217 -5.48 17.24 -3.27
CA LEU A 217 -6.94 17.25 -3.07
C LEU A 217 -7.66 17.93 -4.25
N VAL A 218 -7.13 19.04 -4.77
CA VAL A 218 -7.71 19.74 -5.92
C VAL A 218 -7.73 18.87 -7.17
N LEU A 219 -6.73 18.00 -7.35
CA LEU A 219 -6.70 17.03 -8.45
C LEU A 219 -7.54 15.79 -8.15
N PHE A 220 -7.47 15.26 -6.94
CA PHE A 220 -8.15 14.04 -6.52
C PHE A 220 -9.68 14.20 -6.53
N LEU A 221 -10.20 15.28 -5.93
CA LEU A 221 -11.65 15.46 -5.77
C LEU A 221 -12.44 15.40 -7.10
N PRO A 222 -12.09 16.14 -8.17
CA PRO A 222 -12.82 16.05 -9.43
C PRO A 222 -12.68 14.67 -10.09
N LEU A 223 -11.52 14.02 -9.97
CA LEU A 223 -11.34 12.66 -10.50
C LEU A 223 -12.19 11.64 -9.74
N ALA A 224 -12.28 11.75 -8.41
CA ALA A 224 -13.14 10.91 -7.58
C ALA A 224 -14.62 11.09 -7.87
N VAL A 225 -15.06 12.33 -8.08
CA VAL A 225 -16.42 12.62 -8.55
C VAL A 225 -16.62 12.04 -9.96
N GLY A 226 -15.61 12.12 -10.82
CA GLY A 226 -15.60 11.50 -12.14
C GLY A 226 -15.73 9.97 -12.09
N SER A 227 -14.99 9.30 -11.19
CA SER A 227 -15.10 7.85 -10.95
C SER A 227 -16.50 7.47 -10.45
N LEU A 228 -17.04 8.20 -9.47
CA LEU A 228 -18.41 8.01 -8.97
C LEU A 228 -19.45 8.17 -10.09
N TYR A 229 -19.31 9.21 -10.91
CA TYR A 229 -20.20 9.45 -12.05
C TYR A 229 -20.07 8.34 -13.11
N ALA A 230 -18.84 7.92 -13.40
CA ALA A 230 -18.56 6.82 -14.33
C ALA A 230 -19.21 5.52 -13.87
N ALA A 231 -19.06 5.18 -12.58
CA ALA A 231 -19.66 3.99 -11.97
C ALA A 231 -21.18 3.95 -12.14
N VAL A 232 -21.85 5.08 -11.88
CA VAL A 232 -23.32 5.18 -11.89
C VAL A 232 -23.90 5.25 -13.31
N VAL A 233 -23.22 5.92 -14.24
CA VAL A 233 -23.79 6.25 -15.57
C VAL A 233 -23.27 5.35 -16.69
N TYR A 234 -21.99 4.98 -16.65
CA TYR A 234 -21.32 4.27 -17.74
C TYR A 234 -20.91 2.84 -17.37
N GLY A 235 -20.83 2.53 -16.07
CA GLY A 235 -20.51 1.21 -15.55
C GLY A 235 -19.00 0.97 -15.33
N TYR A 236 -18.69 -0.29 -15.03
CA TYR A 236 -17.41 -0.73 -14.48
C TYR A 236 -16.19 -0.37 -15.34
N GLU A 237 -16.27 -0.51 -16.67
CA GLU A 237 -15.09 -0.30 -17.53
C GLU A 237 -14.58 1.15 -17.48
N LEU A 238 -15.49 2.13 -17.55
CA LEU A 238 -15.13 3.54 -17.49
C LEU A 238 -14.72 3.97 -16.08
N GLU A 239 -15.39 3.42 -15.06
CA GLU A 239 -15.01 3.59 -13.66
C GLU A 239 -13.55 3.18 -13.45
N GLN A 240 -13.14 1.98 -13.89
CA GLN A 240 -11.77 1.50 -13.72
C GLN A 240 -10.72 2.42 -14.35
N MET A 241 -11.02 3.04 -15.48
CA MET A 241 -10.10 4.01 -16.10
C MET A 241 -9.97 5.29 -15.27
N MET A 242 -11.08 5.78 -14.71
CA MET A 242 -11.08 6.92 -13.80
C MET A 242 -10.36 6.61 -12.47
N LEU A 243 -10.54 5.39 -11.94
CA LEU A 243 -9.83 4.89 -10.76
C LEU A 243 -8.30 4.90 -10.96
N CYS A 244 -7.82 4.56 -12.16
CA CYS A 244 -6.40 4.66 -12.50
C CYS A 244 -5.92 6.11 -12.45
N LEU A 245 -6.62 7.05 -13.10
CA LEU A 245 -6.26 8.48 -13.13
C LEU A 245 -6.24 9.11 -11.72
N GLU A 246 -7.14 8.72 -10.83
CA GLU A 246 -7.18 9.28 -9.48
C GLU A 246 -6.21 8.63 -8.49
N SER A 247 -5.66 7.45 -8.82
CA SER A 247 -4.92 6.62 -7.87
C SER A 247 -3.70 7.33 -7.29
N ILE A 248 -2.91 8.01 -8.11
CA ILE A 248 -1.71 8.76 -7.70
C ILE A 248 -2.10 10.01 -6.90
N PRO A 249 -2.94 10.95 -7.40
CA PRO A 249 -3.31 12.14 -6.63
C PRO A 249 -4.03 11.78 -5.32
N GLY A 250 -4.90 10.77 -5.32
CA GLY A 250 -5.57 10.27 -4.12
C GLY A 250 -4.57 9.70 -3.09
N THR A 251 -3.62 8.88 -3.54
CA THR A 251 -2.56 8.35 -2.66
C THR A 251 -1.69 9.46 -2.08
N VAL A 252 -1.29 10.44 -2.89
CA VAL A 252 -0.48 11.58 -2.43
C VAL A 252 -1.27 12.41 -1.42
N PHE A 253 -2.56 12.66 -1.66
CA PHE A 253 -3.44 13.34 -0.71
C PHE A 253 -3.52 12.57 0.61
N TYR A 254 -3.71 11.26 0.58
CA TYR A 254 -3.84 10.43 1.78
C TYR A 254 -2.52 10.39 2.56
N LEU A 255 -1.40 10.12 1.89
CA LEU A 255 -0.08 10.13 2.52
C LEU A 255 0.24 11.48 3.15
N ALA A 256 0.09 12.58 2.41
CA ALA A 256 0.39 13.91 2.92
C ALA A 256 -0.51 14.27 4.12
N SER A 257 -1.79 13.94 4.07
CA SER A 257 -2.74 14.17 5.16
C SER A 257 -2.42 13.33 6.38
N LEU A 258 -2.19 12.03 6.22
CA LEU A 258 -1.80 11.13 7.31
C LEU A 258 -0.50 11.60 7.96
N PHE A 259 0.50 11.96 7.16
CA PHE A 259 1.75 12.49 7.67
C PHE A 259 1.58 13.81 8.43
N LEU A 260 0.68 14.71 8.00
CA LEU A 260 0.35 15.94 8.73
C LEU A 260 -0.36 15.65 10.05
N VAL A 261 -1.35 14.73 10.04
CA VAL A 261 -2.09 14.31 11.25
C VAL A 261 -1.12 13.67 12.26
N MET A 262 -0.18 12.86 11.78
CA MET A 262 0.85 12.21 12.59
C MET A 262 1.90 13.18 13.14
N GLN A 263 1.91 14.47 12.77
CA GLN A 263 2.73 15.46 13.47
C GLN A 263 2.19 15.81 14.86
N SER A 264 0.93 15.48 15.16
CA SER A 264 0.34 15.68 16.48
C SER A 264 0.65 14.50 17.39
N VAL A 265 1.34 14.76 18.51
CA VAL A 265 1.63 13.77 19.55
C VAL A 265 0.34 13.15 20.10
N ARG A 266 -0.74 13.93 20.21
CA ARG A 266 -2.06 13.42 20.64
C ARG A 266 -2.56 12.33 19.68
N MET A 267 -2.45 12.56 18.38
CA MET A 267 -2.89 11.61 17.36
C MET A 267 -2.01 10.36 17.34
N GLN A 268 -0.68 10.52 17.48
CA GLN A 268 0.20 9.36 17.62
C GLN A 268 -0.11 8.50 18.85
N ARG A 269 -0.46 9.13 19.98
CA ARG A 269 -0.87 8.41 21.20
C ARG A 269 -2.19 7.66 20.99
N PHE A 270 -3.16 8.30 20.35
CA PHE A 270 -4.45 7.69 20.04
C PHE A 270 -4.30 6.45 19.16
N PHE A 271 -3.50 6.56 18.08
CA PHE A 271 -3.26 5.46 17.15
C PHE A 271 -2.13 4.50 17.56
N ARG A 272 -1.62 4.60 18.80
CA ARG A 272 -0.56 3.72 19.29
C ARG A 272 -0.89 2.22 19.23
N PRO A 273 -2.14 1.76 19.47
CA PRO A 273 -2.51 0.37 19.24
C PRO A 273 -2.35 -0.06 17.77
N VAL A 274 -2.79 0.80 16.84
CA VAL A 274 -2.64 0.58 15.39
C VAL A 274 -1.17 0.52 14.96
N ALA A 275 -0.29 1.27 15.63
CA ALA A 275 1.15 1.17 15.41
C ALA A 275 1.69 -0.26 15.65
N ARG A 276 1.16 -0.98 16.65
CA ARG A 276 1.57 -2.37 16.92
C ARG A 276 1.14 -3.31 15.81
N VAL A 277 -0.04 -3.09 15.23
CA VAL A 277 -0.47 -3.81 14.03
C VAL A 277 0.51 -3.59 12.87
N GLY A 278 0.92 -2.34 12.63
CA GLY A 278 1.90 -2.01 11.60
C GLY A 278 3.33 -2.50 11.86
N GLN A 279 3.72 -2.72 13.12
CA GLN A 279 5.00 -3.35 13.47
C GLN A 279 5.04 -4.85 13.13
N MET A 280 3.87 -5.50 13.14
CA MET A 280 3.66 -6.90 12.76
C MET A 280 2.95 -7.02 11.42
N ALA A 281 3.28 -6.14 10.47
CA ALA A 281 2.53 -6.03 9.21
C ALA A 281 2.48 -7.32 8.39
N LEU A 282 3.58 -8.08 8.29
CA LEU A 282 3.63 -9.32 7.53
C LEU A 282 2.85 -10.42 8.24
N THR A 283 2.99 -10.54 9.56
CA THR A 283 2.19 -11.49 10.36
C THR A 283 0.71 -11.16 10.25
N ASN A 284 0.33 -9.89 10.42
CA ASN A 284 -1.07 -9.48 10.37
C ASN A 284 -1.66 -9.65 8.98
N TYR A 285 -0.93 -9.31 7.92
CA TYR A 285 -1.39 -9.59 6.55
C TYR A 285 -1.64 -11.09 6.33
N PHE A 286 -0.73 -11.96 6.78
CA PHE A 286 -0.92 -13.41 6.64
C PHE A 286 -2.15 -13.90 7.42
N THR A 287 -2.28 -13.46 8.67
CA THR A 287 -3.43 -13.85 9.52
C THR A 287 -4.75 -13.22 9.09
N GLN A 288 -4.75 -12.08 8.38
CA GLN A 288 -5.96 -11.48 7.79
C GLN A 288 -6.59 -12.44 6.79
N ASN A 289 -5.78 -13.03 5.90
CA ASN A 289 -6.29 -13.98 4.90
C ASN A 289 -6.76 -15.28 5.53
N LEU A 290 -6.05 -15.78 6.55
CA LEU A 290 -6.49 -16.96 7.29
C LEU A 290 -7.82 -16.73 8.02
N LEU A 291 -7.95 -15.60 8.73
CA LEU A 291 -9.17 -15.24 9.46
C LEU A 291 -10.33 -14.93 8.51
N GLY A 292 -10.07 -14.25 7.40
CA GLY A 292 -11.05 -13.96 6.35
C GLY A 292 -11.66 -15.25 5.79
N ASN A 293 -10.81 -16.16 5.29
CA ASN A 293 -11.26 -17.46 4.78
C ASN A 293 -12.00 -18.28 5.85
N ALA A 294 -11.51 -18.31 7.09
CA ALA A 294 -12.17 -19.01 8.18
C ALA A 294 -13.55 -18.43 8.50
N MET A 295 -13.69 -17.09 8.53
CA MET A 295 -14.98 -16.45 8.77
C MET A 295 -15.97 -16.72 7.64
N ILE A 296 -15.56 -16.63 6.38
CA ILE A 296 -16.42 -16.94 5.23
C ILE A 296 -16.91 -18.39 5.31
N ALA A 297 -15.99 -19.33 5.58
CA ALA A 297 -16.33 -20.75 5.73
C ALA A 297 -17.28 -21.01 6.91
N LEU A 298 -17.10 -20.33 8.05
CA LEU A 298 -17.97 -20.46 9.22
C LEU A 298 -19.36 -19.86 9.01
N MET A 299 -19.46 -18.76 8.26
CA MET A 299 -20.73 -18.11 7.96
C MET A 299 -21.52 -18.85 6.85
N GLY A 300 -20.87 -19.76 6.11
CA GLY A 300 -21.50 -20.50 5.02
C GLY A 300 -21.97 -19.62 3.87
N MET A 301 -21.40 -18.40 3.74
CA MET A 301 -21.80 -17.42 2.74
C MET A 301 -21.06 -17.68 1.43
N THR A 302 -21.79 -17.74 0.31
CA THR A 302 -21.23 -17.85 -1.03
C THR A 302 -20.87 -16.48 -1.62
N VAL A 303 -21.61 -15.44 -1.23
CA VAL A 303 -21.39 -14.04 -1.62
C VAL A 303 -21.24 -13.18 -0.37
N ILE A 304 -20.20 -12.35 -0.34
CA ILE A 304 -19.96 -11.40 0.74
C ILE A 304 -20.36 -10.01 0.22
N SER A 305 -21.37 -9.38 0.84
CA SER A 305 -21.74 -8.03 0.45
C SER A 305 -20.69 -7.00 0.90
N PRO A 306 -20.68 -5.79 0.32
CA PRO A 306 -19.85 -4.69 0.78
C PRO A 306 -20.05 -4.38 2.28
N LEU A 307 -21.29 -4.45 2.78
CA LEU A 307 -21.57 -4.28 4.20
C LEU A 307 -20.95 -5.41 5.04
N ASP A 308 -21.08 -6.67 4.61
CA ASP A 308 -20.46 -7.81 5.28
C ASP A 308 -18.94 -7.64 5.32
N SER A 309 -18.35 -7.12 4.24
CA SER A 309 -16.92 -6.83 4.15
C SER A 309 -16.47 -5.80 5.19
N ILE A 310 -17.27 -4.76 5.46
CA ILE A 310 -17.00 -3.80 6.55
C ILE A 310 -17.02 -4.50 7.90
N VAL A 311 -18.09 -5.27 8.17
CA VAL A 311 -18.28 -5.95 9.46
C VAL A 311 -17.13 -6.93 9.71
N MET A 312 -16.81 -7.75 8.72
CA MET A 312 -15.68 -8.69 8.78
C MET A 312 -14.35 -7.97 8.98
N ALA A 313 -14.08 -6.91 8.23
CA ALA A 313 -12.84 -6.14 8.40
C ALA A 313 -12.71 -5.57 9.81
N LEU A 314 -13.80 -5.00 10.36
CA LEU A 314 -13.81 -4.44 11.71
C LEU A 314 -13.57 -5.53 12.76
N VAL A 315 -14.20 -6.70 12.63
CA VAL A 315 -14.01 -7.83 13.54
C VAL A 315 -12.57 -8.35 13.48
N ILE A 316 -12.09 -8.69 12.29
CA ILE A 316 -10.73 -9.20 12.07
C ILE A 316 -9.71 -8.20 12.60
N TYR A 317 -9.84 -6.93 12.24
CA TYR A 317 -8.86 -5.92 12.61
C TYR A 317 -8.88 -5.62 14.12
N SER A 318 -10.05 -5.65 14.76
CA SER A 318 -10.17 -5.52 16.22
C SER A 318 -9.47 -6.68 16.94
N ILE A 319 -9.68 -7.91 16.47
CA ILE A 319 -8.97 -9.09 16.97
C ILE A 319 -7.45 -8.90 16.80
N GLN A 320 -6.99 -8.41 15.65
CA GLN A 320 -5.57 -8.16 15.40
C GLN A 320 -4.96 -7.07 16.29
N ILE A 321 -5.71 -6.00 16.58
CA ILE A 321 -5.26 -4.99 17.55
C ILE A 321 -5.04 -5.64 18.92
N VAL A 322 -6.01 -6.39 19.44
CA VAL A 322 -5.91 -7.04 20.75
C VAL A 322 -4.77 -8.06 20.76
N TRP A 323 -4.72 -8.93 19.74
CA TRP A 323 -3.69 -9.95 19.59
C TRP A 323 -2.29 -9.35 19.55
N THR A 324 -2.05 -8.32 18.74
CA THR A 324 -0.72 -7.70 18.66
C THR A 324 -0.32 -7.02 19.97
N LEU A 325 -1.26 -6.35 20.66
CA LEU A 325 -1.00 -5.75 21.97
C LEU A 325 -0.58 -6.81 23.01
N VAL A 326 -1.25 -7.96 23.02
CA VAL A 326 -0.91 -9.09 23.91
C VAL A 326 0.42 -9.72 23.50
N TRP A 327 0.63 -9.98 22.21
CA TRP A 327 1.84 -10.58 21.66
C TRP A 327 3.10 -9.83 22.09
N PHE A 328 3.06 -8.50 22.00
CA PHE A 328 4.20 -7.66 22.37
C PHE A 328 4.49 -7.57 23.88
N ARG A 329 3.67 -8.17 24.73
CA ARG A 329 4.02 -8.35 26.16
C ARG A 329 5.07 -9.45 26.34
N TYR A 330 5.07 -10.45 25.45
CA TYR A 330 5.92 -11.64 25.55
C TYR A 330 7.04 -11.66 24.50
N PHE A 331 6.79 -11.09 23.32
CA PHE A 331 7.70 -11.15 22.17
C PHE A 331 8.04 -9.75 21.64
N THR A 332 9.20 -9.62 20.99
CA THR A 332 9.69 -8.34 20.44
C THR A 332 9.40 -8.15 18.95
N MET A 333 8.94 -9.19 18.27
CA MET A 333 8.74 -9.24 16.82
C MET A 333 7.65 -10.27 16.50
N GLY A 334 6.90 -10.04 15.43
CA GLY A 334 5.95 -11.03 14.95
C GLY A 334 6.63 -12.28 14.38
N PRO A 335 5.93 -13.43 14.35
CA PRO A 335 6.48 -14.70 13.89
C PRO A 335 6.95 -14.64 12.44
N MET A 336 6.17 -14.04 11.53
CA MET A 336 6.56 -13.94 10.12
C MET A 336 7.69 -12.94 9.90
N GLU A 337 7.72 -11.84 10.65
CA GLU A 337 8.84 -10.90 10.62
C GLU A 337 10.13 -11.55 11.11
N LYS A 338 10.05 -12.40 12.16
CA LYS A 338 11.18 -13.15 12.68
C LYS A 338 11.71 -14.16 11.66
N LEU A 339 10.81 -14.90 11.01
CA LEU A 339 11.16 -15.83 9.92
C LEU A 339 11.83 -15.09 8.77
N TRP A 340 11.22 -14.00 8.30
CA TRP A 340 11.74 -13.19 7.21
C TRP A 340 13.11 -12.58 7.52
N ARG A 341 13.31 -12.10 8.75
CA ARG A 341 14.61 -11.62 9.24
C ARG A 341 15.65 -12.75 9.26
N TRP A 342 15.28 -13.93 9.75
CA TRP A 342 16.18 -15.08 9.78
C TRP A 342 16.61 -15.50 8.38
N MET A 343 15.71 -15.55 7.39
CA MET A 343 16.07 -15.85 5.99
C MET A 343 17.02 -14.79 5.39
N THR A 344 16.84 -13.52 5.78
CA THR A 344 17.66 -12.40 5.31
C THR A 344 19.08 -12.44 5.88
N TYR A 345 19.23 -12.64 7.19
CA TYR A 345 20.52 -12.55 7.88
C TYR A 345 21.21 -13.90 8.15
N GLY A 346 20.47 -15.00 8.12
CA GLY A 346 20.93 -16.31 8.58
C GLY A 346 21.10 -16.38 10.10
N ARG A 347 21.96 -17.30 10.57
CA ARG A 347 22.28 -17.48 12.01
C ARG A 347 22.98 -16.26 12.63
N GLN A 348 23.62 -15.41 11.83
CA GLN A 348 24.25 -14.16 12.27
C GLN A 348 23.24 -13.00 12.36
N SER A 349 22.05 -13.25 12.93
CA SER A 349 21.11 -12.16 13.17
C SER A 349 21.68 -11.29 14.30
N PRO A 350 21.97 -10.00 14.09
CA PRO A 350 22.39 -9.14 15.18
C PRO A 350 21.21 -9.03 16.14
N VAL A 351 21.24 -9.79 17.23
CA VAL A 351 20.29 -9.63 18.33
C VAL A 351 20.57 -8.24 18.87
N ASN A 352 19.60 -7.31 18.74
CA ASN A 352 19.70 -6.06 19.48
C ASN A 352 19.59 -6.47 20.96
N ASN A 353 20.73 -6.51 21.65
CA ASN A 353 20.74 -6.36 23.09
C ASN A 353 19.95 -5.08 23.39
N LYS A 354 18.92 -5.24 24.22
CA LYS A 354 18.13 -4.13 24.74
C LYS A 354 19.10 -3.13 25.37
N VAL A 355 19.03 -1.88 24.93
CA VAL A 355 19.36 -0.70 25.74
C VAL A 355 18.10 0.15 25.78
#